data_AF-A0A0F8VEU6-F1
#
_entry.id   AF-A0A0F8VEU6-F1
#
_cell.length_a   1.000
_cell.length_b   1.000
_cell.length_c   1.000
_cell.angle_alpha   90.00
_cell.angle_beta   90.00
_cell.angle_gamma   90.00
#
_symmetry.space_group_name_H-M   'P 1'
#
loop_
_entity.id
_entity.type
_entity.pdbx_description
1 polymer ?
#
loop_
_entity_poly.entity_id
_entity_poly.type
_entity_poly.pdbx_seq_one_letter_code
_entity_poly.pdbx_strand_id
1 'polypeptide(L)'
;YLKQFSDVDNLKNFYKNLIMKPNRIPSTIFIEKYRHAILSTFAADYLSPSEIIEIDKIFNEFKSSVILFNQGRDILYKAPNSIRKDLMQSIIDSSPILQSFTIQKSLFRIILGDVKGGESWMRRTTRPPLRDLLTIEMRISQLTIDHFSAEELDITNQGLEKLQSDVKEIIEMFIKKHYIHEILLRKSKKADLQLKLTDAVWLAAATHESDPNIDFTKISKLAETSSLQWKLFMGSGMGYRSLGAYLKLIHEFKQTATDAESLAIYQQAIDTITTYARENKIQLFFRSPTAFYDRTHWLEEQTKQFHITRLLARNLGFDILTFKVLDDSIFIYGRDKYGNNFARHHFRDSDGNIRSLYVEDLVLTDSRIHNLYKNYDEADIVIILEGFETMMSQDGTGKDGGWTQDDVKNLFKDSEWVYNLWSDDIKKFGIFLDEFNKRKGDYISQGLDAFIDKYYDVAYERFFNQYGEGVYSLCVRIPGFVDYSGYLYINWRDMFDETVDYGSMFPQS
;
A
#
# COMPACT_ATOMS: atom_id res chain seq x y z
N TYR A 1 -44.83 -13.21 33.03
CA TYR A 1 -44.02 -14.43 33.11
C TYR A 1 -43.08 -14.40 34.33
N LEU A 2 -42.21 -13.40 34.51
CA LEU A 2 -41.28 -13.35 35.66
C LEU A 2 -41.92 -13.24 37.06
N LYS A 3 -43.17 -12.77 37.17
CA LYS A 3 -43.94 -12.72 38.44
C LYS A 3 -44.28 -14.09 39.05
N GLN A 4 -44.02 -15.19 38.34
CA GLN A 4 -44.33 -16.55 38.82
C GLN A 4 -43.19 -17.19 39.63
N PHE A 5 -42.04 -16.52 39.73
CA PHE A 5 -40.90 -16.99 40.52
C PHE A 5 -40.92 -16.25 41.86
N SER A 6 -41.37 -16.94 42.91
CA SER A 6 -41.54 -16.36 44.26
C SER A 6 -40.28 -16.42 45.12
N ASP A 7 -39.25 -17.15 44.68
CA ASP A 7 -37.95 -17.28 45.35
C ASP A 7 -36.86 -17.77 44.37
N VAL A 8 -35.62 -17.79 44.86
CA VAL A 8 -34.42 -18.24 44.13
C VAL A 8 -34.48 -19.72 43.73
N ASP A 9 -35.15 -20.57 44.51
CA ASP A 9 -35.24 -22.01 44.24
C ASP A 9 -36.15 -22.33 43.04
N ASN A 10 -37.23 -21.57 42.87
CA ASN A 10 -38.08 -21.66 41.68
C ASN A 10 -37.32 -21.27 40.41
N LEU A 11 -36.43 -20.28 40.51
CA LEU A 11 -35.54 -19.87 39.43
C LEU A 11 -34.51 -20.97 39.12
N LYS A 12 -33.84 -21.53 40.15
CA LYS A 12 -32.90 -22.65 40.01
C LYS A 12 -33.54 -23.87 39.33
N ASN A 13 -34.76 -24.23 39.72
CA ASN A 13 -35.49 -25.37 39.15
C ASN A 13 -35.92 -25.15 37.69
N PHE A 14 -36.28 -23.92 37.32
CA PHE A 14 -36.54 -23.59 35.91
C PHE A 14 -35.31 -23.82 35.02
N TYR A 15 -34.12 -23.43 35.48
CA TYR A 15 -32.88 -23.64 34.73
C TYR A 15 -32.48 -25.10 34.60
N LYS A 16 -32.57 -25.89 35.68
CA LYS A 16 -32.36 -27.35 35.61
C LYS A 16 -33.28 -28.00 34.57
N ASN A 17 -34.54 -27.55 34.50
CA ASN A 17 -35.50 -28.07 33.53
C ASN A 17 -35.21 -27.67 32.07
N LEU A 18 -34.57 -26.52 31.83
CA LEU A 18 -34.09 -26.11 30.50
C LEU A 18 -32.92 -26.97 30.03
N ILE A 19 -31.98 -27.29 30.94
CA ILE A 19 -30.84 -28.18 30.67
C ILE A 19 -31.31 -29.57 30.21
N MET A 20 -32.40 -30.08 30.80
CA MET A 20 -32.86 -31.46 30.57
C MET A 20 -33.72 -31.67 29.30
N LYS A 21 -34.07 -30.62 28.53
CA LYS A 21 -34.91 -30.75 27.32
C LYS A 21 -34.16 -30.27 26.05
N PRO A 22 -33.45 -31.15 25.33
CA PRO A 22 -32.54 -30.79 24.21
C PRO A 22 -33.22 -30.15 22.98
N ASN A 23 -34.55 -30.19 22.91
CA ASN A 23 -35.33 -29.74 21.75
C ASN A 23 -35.60 -28.22 21.76
N ARG A 24 -35.24 -27.52 22.84
CA ARG A 24 -35.47 -26.07 23.02
C ARG A 24 -34.28 -25.40 23.69
N ILE A 25 -33.10 -25.58 23.12
CA ILE A 25 -31.88 -24.93 23.63
C ILE A 25 -31.92 -23.46 23.21
N PRO A 26 -31.99 -22.50 24.15
CA PRO A 26 -32.01 -21.08 23.85
C PRO A 26 -30.66 -20.62 23.30
N SER A 27 -30.64 -19.56 22.50
CA SER A 27 -29.39 -18.91 22.10
C SER A 27 -28.69 -18.28 23.31
N THR A 28 -27.37 -18.14 23.27
CA THR A 28 -26.58 -17.40 24.28
C THR A 28 -27.17 -16.01 24.53
N ILE A 29 -27.52 -15.29 23.44
CA ILE A 29 -28.24 -13.99 23.44
C ILE A 29 -29.52 -13.99 24.27
N PHE A 30 -30.25 -15.10 24.24
CA PHE A 30 -31.48 -15.19 25.01
C PHE A 30 -31.17 -15.44 26.49
N ILE A 31 -30.12 -16.21 26.79
CA ILE A 31 -29.68 -16.53 28.15
C ILE A 31 -29.23 -15.26 28.88
N GLU A 32 -28.39 -14.41 28.29
CA GLU A 32 -27.94 -13.17 28.95
C GLU A 32 -29.05 -12.14 29.06
N LYS A 33 -29.91 -11.98 28.04
CA LYS A 33 -31.10 -11.11 28.16
C LYS A 33 -31.96 -11.52 29.34
N TYR A 34 -32.12 -12.82 29.55
CA TYR A 34 -32.87 -13.35 30.67
C TYR A 34 -32.14 -13.11 32.00
N ARG A 35 -30.81 -13.30 32.04
CA ARG A 35 -29.96 -12.96 33.19
C ARG A 35 -30.10 -11.50 33.58
N HIS A 36 -29.92 -10.58 32.64
CA HIS A 36 -30.08 -9.15 32.87
C HIS A 36 -31.48 -8.79 33.34
N ALA A 37 -32.53 -9.38 32.77
CA ALA A 37 -33.90 -9.15 33.22
C ALA A 37 -34.11 -9.59 34.67
N ILE A 38 -33.53 -10.72 35.10
CA ILE A 38 -33.61 -11.20 36.49
C ILE A 38 -32.83 -10.27 37.42
N LEU A 39 -31.56 -9.97 37.09
CA LEU A 39 -30.72 -9.12 37.93
C LEU A 39 -31.33 -7.71 38.07
N SER A 40 -31.79 -7.11 36.98
CA SER A 40 -32.44 -5.78 37.04
C SER A 40 -33.76 -5.77 37.81
N THR A 41 -34.49 -6.89 37.84
CA THR A 41 -35.79 -6.98 38.55
C THR A 41 -35.63 -7.29 40.04
N PHE A 42 -34.62 -8.07 40.41
CA PHE A 42 -34.52 -8.66 41.76
C PHE A 42 -33.25 -8.28 42.54
N ALA A 43 -32.18 -7.82 41.88
CA ALA A 43 -30.89 -7.61 42.56
C ALA A 43 -30.86 -6.40 43.50
N ALA A 44 -31.74 -5.41 43.33
CA ALA A 44 -31.75 -4.21 44.17
C ALA A 44 -32.42 -4.45 45.55
N ASP A 45 -33.49 -5.25 45.59
CA ASP A 45 -34.38 -5.33 46.76
C ASP A 45 -34.49 -6.72 47.38
N TYR A 46 -34.05 -7.79 46.69
CA TYR A 46 -34.39 -9.17 47.05
C TYR A 46 -33.23 -10.16 47.04
N LEU A 47 -32.04 -9.79 46.55
CA LEU A 47 -30.90 -10.70 46.45
C LEU A 47 -29.69 -10.17 47.21
N SER A 48 -29.09 -11.02 48.04
CA SER A 48 -27.79 -10.75 48.64
C SER A 48 -26.66 -10.81 47.60
N PRO A 49 -25.51 -10.17 47.85
CA PRO A 49 -24.34 -10.27 46.97
C PRO A 49 -23.89 -11.72 46.71
N SER A 50 -23.98 -12.61 47.71
CA SER A 50 -23.67 -14.04 47.56
C SER A 50 -24.63 -14.76 46.61
N GLU A 51 -25.93 -14.42 46.65
CA GLU A 51 -26.93 -15.01 45.75
C GLU A 51 -26.75 -14.52 44.32
N ILE A 52 -26.35 -13.26 44.12
CA ILE A 52 -25.99 -12.73 42.80
C ILE A 52 -24.81 -13.51 42.20
N ILE A 53 -23.75 -13.74 42.99
CA ILE A 53 -22.59 -14.54 42.56
C ILE A 53 -23.00 -15.97 42.21
N GLU A 54 -23.86 -16.60 43.02
CA GLU A 54 -24.34 -17.96 42.76
C GLU A 54 -25.19 -18.03 41.47
N ILE A 55 -26.07 -17.05 41.27
CA ILE A 55 -26.88 -16.92 40.05
C ILE A 55 -25.95 -16.77 38.84
N ASP A 56 -24.99 -15.87 38.88
CA ASP A 56 -24.02 -15.65 37.80
C ASP A 56 -23.24 -16.92 37.46
N LYS A 57 -22.82 -17.68 38.48
CA LYS A 57 -22.16 -18.97 38.29
C LYS A 57 -23.06 -19.96 37.53
N ILE A 58 -24.31 -20.12 37.94
CA ILE A 58 -25.27 -21.03 37.29
C ILE A 58 -25.52 -20.61 35.84
N PHE A 59 -25.64 -19.30 35.58
CA PHE A 59 -25.79 -18.77 34.23
C PHE A 59 -24.59 -19.07 33.34
N ASN A 60 -23.38 -18.84 33.85
CA ASN A 60 -22.14 -19.09 33.13
C ASN A 60 -21.96 -20.60 32.85
N GLU A 61 -22.28 -21.47 33.80
CA GLU A 61 -22.27 -22.93 33.61
C GLU A 61 -23.28 -23.38 32.55
N PHE A 62 -24.50 -22.85 32.57
CA PHE A 62 -25.52 -23.16 31.57
C PHE A 62 -25.13 -22.65 30.18
N LYS A 63 -24.67 -21.40 30.09
CA LYS A 63 -24.17 -20.78 28.85
C LYS A 63 -23.03 -21.61 28.26
N SER A 64 -22.08 -22.03 29.09
CA SER A 64 -20.96 -22.89 28.69
C SER A 64 -21.44 -24.25 28.16
N SER A 65 -22.43 -24.86 28.82
CA SER A 65 -23.01 -26.13 28.38
C SER A 65 -23.73 -25.99 27.03
N VAL A 66 -24.42 -24.87 26.80
CA VAL A 66 -25.07 -24.56 25.52
C VAL A 66 -24.04 -24.33 24.41
N ILE A 67 -22.94 -23.62 24.72
CA ILE A 67 -21.83 -23.44 23.80
C ILE A 67 -21.24 -24.80 23.38
N LEU A 68 -20.85 -25.63 24.35
CA LEU A 68 -20.29 -26.97 24.11
C LEU A 68 -21.24 -27.86 23.31
N PHE A 69 -22.53 -27.81 23.61
CA PHE A 69 -23.53 -28.56 22.87
C PHE A 69 -23.65 -28.10 21.41
N ASN A 70 -23.55 -26.79 21.14
CA ASN A 70 -23.66 -26.25 19.78
C ASN A 70 -22.40 -26.45 18.94
N GLN A 71 -21.23 -26.64 19.55
CA GLN A 71 -19.99 -26.98 18.85
C GLN A 71 -20.09 -28.28 18.00
N GLY A 72 -21.12 -29.12 18.23
CA GLY A 72 -21.44 -30.30 17.41
C GLY A 72 -22.61 -30.14 16.42
N ARG A 73 -23.21 -28.95 16.29
CA ARG A 73 -24.36 -28.72 15.39
C ARG A 73 -23.93 -28.04 14.10
N ASP A 74 -24.43 -28.54 12.97
CA ASP A 74 -24.31 -27.86 11.67
C ASP A 74 -25.14 -26.57 11.70
N ILE A 75 -24.52 -25.44 12.07
CA ILE A 75 -25.15 -24.11 12.06
C ILE A 75 -25.55 -23.68 10.63
N LEU A 76 -24.99 -24.32 9.61
CA LEU A 76 -25.26 -24.12 8.19
C LEU A 76 -26.24 -25.16 7.62
N TYR A 77 -27.00 -25.89 8.44
CA TYR A 77 -27.92 -26.94 7.98
C TYR A 77 -28.95 -26.49 6.93
N LYS A 78 -29.28 -25.19 6.91
CA LYS A 78 -30.19 -24.58 5.92
C LYS A 78 -29.51 -24.19 4.62
N ALA A 79 -28.18 -24.13 4.59
CA ALA A 79 -27.43 -23.80 3.39
C ALA A 79 -27.32 -25.03 2.48
N PRO A 80 -27.46 -24.86 1.14
CA PRO A 80 -27.25 -25.95 0.21
C PRO A 80 -25.80 -26.44 0.26
N ASN A 81 -25.60 -27.74 0.08
CA ASN A 81 -24.27 -28.30 -0.10
C ASN A 81 -23.62 -27.65 -1.33
N SER A 82 -22.50 -26.96 -1.10
CA SER A 82 -21.83 -26.13 -2.10
C SER A 82 -20.41 -25.83 -1.65
N ILE A 83 -19.57 -25.44 -2.60
CA ILE A 83 -18.21 -24.99 -2.33
C ILE A 83 -18.14 -23.81 -1.33
N ARG A 84 -19.20 -22.99 -1.28
CA ARG A 84 -19.34 -21.90 -0.31
C ARG A 84 -19.63 -22.42 1.10
N LYS A 85 -20.50 -23.43 1.22
CA LYS A 85 -20.76 -24.11 2.49
C LYS A 85 -19.50 -24.78 3.00
N ASP A 86 -18.75 -25.47 2.14
CA ASP A 86 -17.51 -26.14 2.53
C ASP A 86 -16.45 -25.15 3.00
N LEU A 87 -16.31 -24.00 2.33
CA LEU A 87 -15.42 -22.92 2.76
C LEU A 87 -15.85 -22.33 4.10
N MET A 88 -17.12 -21.97 4.24
CA MET A 88 -17.66 -21.41 5.49
C MET A 88 -17.53 -22.39 6.65
N GLN A 89 -17.77 -23.68 6.41
CA GLN A 89 -17.57 -24.73 7.41
C GLN A 89 -16.10 -24.83 7.80
N SER A 90 -15.17 -24.78 6.85
CA SER A 90 -13.73 -24.78 7.14
C SER A 90 -13.34 -23.59 8.03
N ILE A 91 -13.90 -22.40 7.77
CA ILE A 91 -13.71 -21.20 8.59
C ILE A 91 -14.29 -21.39 10.00
N ILE A 92 -15.50 -21.95 10.12
CA ILE A 92 -16.11 -22.23 11.44
C ILE A 92 -15.26 -23.23 12.22
N ASP A 93 -14.80 -24.28 11.56
CA ASP A 93 -14.07 -25.38 12.18
C ASP A 93 -12.68 -24.96 12.66
N SER A 94 -12.11 -23.88 12.11
CA SER A 94 -10.78 -23.39 12.48
C SER A 94 -10.73 -22.81 13.90
N SER A 95 -11.87 -22.36 14.44
CA SER A 95 -11.89 -21.65 15.72
C SER A 95 -13.06 -22.07 16.62
N PRO A 96 -12.79 -22.49 17.88
CA PRO A 96 -13.84 -22.82 18.84
C PRO A 96 -14.86 -21.71 19.06
N ILE A 97 -14.44 -20.43 18.95
CA ILE A 97 -15.36 -19.29 19.13
C ILE A 97 -16.39 -19.21 18.00
N LEU A 98 -16.02 -19.55 16.76
CA LEU A 98 -16.95 -19.57 15.63
C LEU A 98 -17.90 -20.77 15.71
N GLN A 99 -17.44 -21.89 16.24
CA GLN A 99 -18.31 -23.05 16.55
C GLN A 99 -19.30 -22.76 17.69
N SER A 100 -19.02 -21.74 18.52
CA SER A 100 -19.86 -21.37 19.66
C SER A 100 -21.09 -20.54 19.26
N PHE A 101 -21.19 -20.10 18.00
CA PHE A 101 -22.36 -19.39 17.52
C PHE A 101 -23.60 -20.28 17.54
N THR A 102 -24.69 -19.74 18.08
CA THR A 102 -25.97 -20.45 18.18
C THR A 102 -26.98 -20.00 17.12
N ILE A 103 -26.70 -18.85 16.48
CA ILE A 103 -27.56 -18.22 15.48
C ILE A 103 -26.73 -17.94 14.23
N GLN A 104 -27.15 -18.52 13.10
CA GLN A 104 -26.50 -18.34 11.80
C GLN A 104 -26.36 -16.85 11.39
N LYS A 105 -27.35 -16.02 11.72
CA LYS A 105 -27.33 -14.58 11.43
C LYS A 105 -26.20 -13.85 12.14
N SER A 106 -25.94 -14.18 13.40
CA SER A 106 -24.83 -13.62 14.18
C SER A 106 -23.49 -14.01 13.57
N LEU A 107 -23.34 -15.27 13.16
CA LEU A 107 -22.15 -15.75 12.45
C LEU A 107 -21.91 -14.97 11.15
N PHE A 108 -22.95 -14.77 10.33
CA PHE A 108 -22.84 -14.00 9.09
C PHE A 108 -22.50 -12.53 9.34
N ARG A 109 -23.01 -11.92 10.41
CA ARG A 109 -22.62 -10.55 10.77
C ARG A 109 -21.11 -10.46 11.07
N ILE A 110 -20.57 -11.44 11.77
CA ILE A 110 -19.14 -11.46 12.14
C ILE A 110 -18.26 -11.70 10.92
N ILE A 111 -18.56 -12.74 10.13
CA ILE A 111 -17.69 -13.14 9.01
C ILE A 111 -17.92 -12.29 7.76
N LEU A 112 -19.17 -11.93 7.46
CA LEU A 112 -19.57 -11.29 6.19
C LEU A 112 -20.03 -9.84 6.36
N GLY A 113 -20.14 -9.32 7.60
CA GLY A 113 -20.56 -7.94 7.89
C GLY A 113 -22.06 -7.67 7.70
N ASP A 114 -22.74 -8.39 6.80
CA ASP A 114 -24.17 -8.25 6.52
C ASP A 114 -24.91 -9.59 6.56
N VAL A 115 -26.01 -9.61 7.31
CA VAL A 115 -26.87 -10.79 7.46
C VAL A 115 -27.59 -11.13 6.14
N LYS A 116 -28.15 -10.13 5.46
CA LYS A 116 -28.94 -10.37 4.22
C LYS A 116 -28.02 -10.79 3.08
N GLY A 117 -26.90 -10.09 2.94
CA GLY A 117 -25.81 -10.41 2.03
C GLY A 117 -25.26 -11.81 2.30
N GLY A 118 -25.05 -12.18 3.57
CA GLY A 118 -24.58 -13.51 3.95
C GLY A 118 -25.55 -14.64 3.62
N GLU A 119 -26.84 -14.46 3.90
CA GLU A 119 -27.87 -15.42 3.49
C GLU A 119 -27.92 -15.57 1.96
N SER A 120 -27.83 -14.46 1.21
CA SER A 120 -27.78 -14.47 -0.25
C SER A 120 -26.52 -15.15 -0.79
N TRP A 121 -25.36 -14.88 -0.18
CA TRP A 121 -24.07 -15.45 -0.52
C TRP A 121 -24.10 -16.98 -0.37
N MET A 122 -24.64 -17.49 0.74
CA MET A 122 -24.75 -18.92 1.03
C MET A 122 -25.76 -19.68 0.15
N ARG A 123 -26.77 -19.00 -0.41
CA ARG A 123 -27.73 -19.63 -1.33
C ARG A 123 -27.12 -19.98 -2.70
N ARG A 124 -26.00 -19.36 -3.06
CA ARG A 124 -25.33 -19.60 -4.35
C ARG A 124 -24.49 -20.87 -4.26
N THR A 125 -24.62 -21.75 -5.26
CA THR A 125 -23.81 -22.97 -5.35
C THR A 125 -22.50 -22.76 -6.10
N THR A 126 -22.36 -21.62 -6.78
CA THR A 126 -21.17 -21.27 -7.56
C THR A 126 -20.01 -20.82 -6.67
N ARG A 127 -18.79 -20.91 -7.21
CA ARG A 127 -17.57 -20.42 -6.56
C ARG A 127 -17.74 -18.94 -6.10
N PRO A 128 -17.33 -18.59 -4.86
CA PRO A 128 -17.40 -17.23 -4.36
C PRO A 128 -16.42 -16.31 -5.10
N PRO A 129 -16.85 -15.18 -5.70
CA PRO A 129 -15.96 -14.21 -6.34
C PRO A 129 -14.72 -13.89 -5.50
N LEU A 130 -13.57 -13.66 -6.15
CA LEU A 130 -12.32 -13.37 -5.45
C LEU A 130 -12.46 -12.18 -4.49
N ARG A 131 -13.15 -11.11 -4.91
CA ARG A 131 -13.40 -9.94 -4.05
C ARG A 131 -14.10 -10.33 -2.74
N ASP A 132 -15.09 -11.22 -2.78
CA ASP A 132 -15.83 -11.62 -1.58
C ASP A 132 -14.90 -12.32 -0.57
N LEU A 133 -13.87 -13.04 -1.06
CA LEU A 133 -12.87 -13.69 -0.21
C LEU A 133 -11.94 -12.67 0.46
N LEU A 134 -11.49 -11.66 -0.30
CA LEU A 134 -10.68 -10.57 0.25
C LEU A 134 -11.47 -9.70 1.23
N THR A 135 -12.77 -9.47 0.97
CA THR A 135 -13.68 -8.80 1.92
C THR A 135 -13.80 -9.58 3.23
N ILE A 136 -13.88 -10.93 3.17
CA ILE A 136 -13.88 -11.77 4.38
C ILE A 136 -12.55 -11.60 5.14
N GLU A 137 -11.41 -11.72 4.46
CA GLU A 137 -10.09 -11.57 5.09
C GLU A 137 -9.94 -10.20 5.77
N MET A 138 -10.25 -9.12 5.04
CA MET A 138 -10.21 -7.75 5.57
C MET A 138 -11.16 -7.57 6.75
N ARG A 139 -12.38 -8.13 6.68
CA ARG A 139 -13.35 -8.01 7.77
C ARG A 139 -12.84 -8.69 9.03
N ILE A 140 -12.29 -9.90 8.89
CA ILE A 140 -11.78 -10.68 10.00
C ILE A 140 -10.57 -10.00 10.65
N SER A 141 -9.65 -9.43 9.85
CA SER A 141 -8.48 -8.71 10.37
C SER A 141 -8.85 -7.45 11.18
N GLN A 142 -10.01 -6.85 10.91
CA GLN A 142 -10.56 -5.69 11.63
C GLN A 142 -11.41 -6.07 12.85
N LEU A 143 -11.66 -7.36 13.11
CA LEU A 143 -12.41 -7.76 14.29
C LEU A 143 -11.66 -7.40 15.57
N THR A 144 -12.42 -7.07 16.59
CA THR A 144 -11.97 -6.78 17.96
C THR A 144 -12.74 -7.64 18.94
N ILE A 145 -12.28 -7.71 20.20
CA ILE A 145 -13.02 -8.42 21.26
C ILE A 145 -14.48 -7.92 21.34
N ASP A 146 -14.70 -6.61 21.21
CA ASP A 146 -16.04 -5.99 21.30
C ASP A 146 -17.05 -6.55 20.30
N HIS A 147 -16.58 -6.94 19.10
CA HIS A 147 -17.44 -7.57 18.10
C HIS A 147 -18.02 -8.90 18.59
N PHE A 148 -17.24 -9.68 19.34
CA PHE A 148 -17.69 -10.95 19.94
C PHE A 148 -18.49 -10.72 21.22
N SER A 149 -18.10 -9.74 22.04
CA SER A 149 -18.86 -9.32 23.22
C SER A 149 -20.28 -8.88 22.86
N ALA A 150 -20.47 -8.22 21.71
CA ALA A 150 -21.79 -7.84 21.20
C ALA A 150 -22.68 -9.04 20.82
N GLU A 151 -22.06 -10.19 20.54
CA GLU A 151 -22.73 -11.49 20.33
C GLU A 151 -22.69 -12.36 21.60
N GLU A 152 -22.29 -11.76 22.73
CA GLU A 152 -22.16 -12.37 24.07
C GLU A 152 -21.22 -13.57 24.11
N LEU A 153 -20.17 -13.51 23.28
CA LEU A 153 -19.11 -14.50 23.21
C LEU A 153 -17.82 -13.89 23.73
N ASP A 154 -17.18 -14.58 24.65
CA ASP A 154 -15.92 -14.14 25.23
C ASP A 154 -14.75 -14.71 24.43
N ILE A 155 -13.91 -13.82 23.89
CA ILE A 155 -12.68 -14.17 23.18
C ILE A 155 -11.50 -13.42 23.79
N THR A 156 -10.37 -14.11 23.96
CA THR A 156 -9.12 -13.47 24.39
C THR A 156 -8.41 -12.82 23.20
N ASN A 157 -7.52 -11.86 23.44
CA ASN A 157 -6.68 -11.28 22.37
C ASN A 157 -5.92 -12.36 21.60
N GLN A 158 -5.29 -13.31 22.31
CA GLN A 158 -4.58 -14.43 21.67
C GLN A 158 -5.53 -15.32 20.83
N GLY A 159 -6.76 -15.54 21.29
CA GLY A 159 -7.76 -16.29 20.54
C GLY A 159 -8.21 -15.55 19.27
N LEU A 160 -8.31 -14.22 19.34
CA LEU A 160 -8.64 -13.37 18.21
C LEU A 160 -7.51 -13.34 17.16
N GLU A 161 -6.27 -13.12 17.58
CA GLU A 161 -5.09 -13.15 16.70
C GLU A 161 -4.97 -14.50 15.99
N LYS A 162 -5.18 -15.60 16.72
CA LYS A 162 -5.20 -16.94 16.14
C LYS A 162 -6.32 -17.11 15.13
N LEU A 163 -7.54 -16.70 15.47
CA LEU A 163 -8.68 -16.73 14.54
C LEU A 163 -8.36 -15.95 13.25
N GLN A 164 -7.78 -14.76 13.37
CA GLN A 164 -7.43 -13.92 12.23
C GLN A 164 -6.41 -14.60 11.32
N SER A 165 -5.37 -15.20 11.91
CA SER A 165 -4.36 -15.98 11.18
C SER A 165 -4.95 -17.22 10.50
N ASP A 166 -5.73 -18.02 11.23
CA ASP A 166 -6.29 -19.29 10.73
C ASP A 166 -7.27 -19.04 9.57
N VAL A 167 -8.12 -18.02 9.67
CA VAL A 167 -9.06 -17.68 8.60
C VAL A 167 -8.33 -17.14 7.37
N LYS A 168 -7.29 -16.31 7.56
CA LYS A 168 -6.44 -15.86 6.46
C LYS A 168 -5.83 -17.04 5.70
N GLU A 169 -5.25 -18.00 6.41
CA GLU A 169 -4.65 -19.18 5.79
C GLU A 169 -5.68 -20.00 4.98
N ILE A 170 -6.89 -20.21 5.54
CA ILE A 170 -7.97 -20.92 4.86
C ILE A 170 -8.39 -20.21 3.57
N ILE A 171 -8.54 -18.89 3.62
CA ILE A 171 -8.89 -18.07 2.46
C ILE A 171 -7.78 -18.12 1.40
N GLU A 172 -6.51 -17.94 1.79
CA GLU A 172 -5.38 -18.03 0.88
C GLU A 172 -5.28 -19.41 0.21
N MET A 173 -5.43 -20.50 0.98
CA MET A 173 -5.46 -21.86 0.46
C MET A 173 -6.59 -22.06 -0.55
N PHE A 174 -7.79 -21.54 -0.23
CA PHE A 174 -8.93 -21.59 -1.13
C PHE A 174 -8.66 -20.81 -2.43
N ILE A 175 -8.08 -19.61 -2.34
CA ILE A 175 -7.68 -18.80 -3.49
C ILE A 175 -6.65 -19.54 -4.35
N LYS A 176 -5.58 -20.06 -3.74
CA LYS A 176 -4.55 -20.83 -4.45
C LYS A 176 -5.14 -22.02 -5.21
N LYS A 177 -6.04 -22.76 -4.57
CA LYS A 177 -6.69 -23.94 -5.16
C LYS A 177 -7.65 -23.60 -6.29
N HIS A 178 -8.39 -22.50 -6.19
CA HIS A 178 -9.54 -22.25 -7.07
C HIS A 178 -9.39 -21.06 -8.00
N TYR A 179 -8.43 -20.17 -7.79
CA TYR A 179 -8.29 -18.90 -8.53
C TYR A 179 -6.94 -18.74 -9.22
N ILE A 180 -5.89 -19.37 -8.70
CA ILE A 180 -4.56 -19.27 -9.29
C ILE A 180 -4.38 -20.40 -10.30
N HIS A 181 -4.04 -20.03 -11.53
CA HIS A 181 -3.75 -21.00 -12.58
C HIS A 181 -2.53 -21.88 -12.23
N GLU A 182 -2.55 -23.13 -12.66
CA GLU A 182 -1.50 -24.11 -12.37
C GLU A 182 -0.10 -23.64 -12.82
N ILE A 183 -0.01 -22.90 -13.92
CA ILE A 183 1.26 -22.32 -14.42
C ILE A 183 1.94 -21.43 -13.38
N LEU A 184 1.17 -20.62 -12.63
CA LEU A 184 1.71 -19.80 -11.56
C LEU A 184 2.04 -20.66 -10.34
N LEU A 185 1.19 -21.63 -9.99
CA LEU A 185 1.42 -22.52 -8.84
C LEU A 185 2.69 -23.36 -8.97
N ARG A 186 3.07 -23.79 -10.18
CA ARG A 186 4.36 -24.46 -10.45
C ARG A 186 5.57 -23.57 -10.08
N LYS A 187 5.36 -22.27 -9.96
CA LYS A 187 6.34 -21.28 -9.50
C LYS A 187 5.82 -20.65 -8.20
N SER A 188 5.73 -21.43 -7.13
CA SER A 188 5.10 -21.06 -5.85
C SER A 188 5.41 -19.62 -5.40
N LYS A 189 6.69 -19.21 -5.40
CA LYS A 189 7.11 -17.83 -5.06
C LYS A 189 6.39 -16.77 -5.92
N LYS A 190 6.22 -16.99 -7.22
CA LYS A 190 5.51 -16.05 -8.11
C LYS A 190 4.01 -16.02 -7.87
N ALA A 191 3.39 -17.18 -7.59
CA ALA A 191 1.97 -17.24 -7.23
C ALA A 191 1.69 -16.45 -5.95
N ASP A 192 2.52 -16.66 -4.91
CA ASP A 192 2.40 -15.95 -3.64
C ASP A 192 2.60 -14.45 -3.80
N LEU A 193 3.63 -14.03 -4.55
CA LEU A 193 3.87 -12.62 -4.85
C LEU A 193 2.70 -11.99 -5.62
N GLN A 194 2.12 -12.70 -6.59
CA GLN A 194 1.01 -12.17 -7.38
C GLN A 194 -0.30 -12.08 -6.58
N LEU A 195 -0.53 -13.02 -5.66
CA LEU A 195 -1.65 -12.94 -4.74
C LEU A 195 -1.50 -11.74 -3.80
N LYS A 196 -0.33 -11.57 -3.18
CA LYS A 196 -0.03 -10.41 -2.32
C LYS A 196 -0.22 -9.08 -3.06
N LEU A 197 0.28 -8.99 -4.29
CA LEU A 197 0.06 -7.82 -5.15
C LEU A 197 -1.43 -7.57 -5.40
N THR A 198 -2.18 -8.62 -5.70
CA THR A 198 -3.62 -8.50 -6.00
C THR A 198 -4.41 -8.02 -4.78
N ASP A 199 -4.09 -8.56 -3.61
CA ASP A 199 -4.68 -8.18 -2.33
C ASP A 199 -4.35 -6.72 -1.97
N ALA A 200 -3.07 -6.34 -2.02
CA ALA A 200 -2.64 -4.98 -1.66
C ALA A 200 -3.27 -3.91 -2.56
N VAL A 201 -3.34 -4.14 -3.88
CA VAL A 201 -3.99 -3.18 -4.81
C VAL A 201 -5.51 -3.16 -4.61
N TRP A 202 -6.13 -4.30 -4.32
CA TRP A 202 -7.56 -4.36 -4.03
C TRP A 202 -7.89 -3.58 -2.75
N LEU A 203 -7.12 -3.80 -1.67
CA LEU A 203 -7.31 -3.12 -0.39
C LEU A 203 -7.14 -1.60 -0.56
N ALA A 204 -6.08 -1.16 -1.24
CA ALA A 204 -5.87 0.26 -1.52
C ALA A 204 -7.05 0.88 -2.28
N ALA A 205 -7.56 0.21 -3.32
CA ALA A 205 -8.72 0.72 -4.04
C ALA A 205 -10.02 0.70 -3.21
N ALA A 206 -10.23 -0.33 -2.39
CA ALA A 206 -11.38 -0.43 -1.50
C ALA A 206 -11.38 0.69 -0.45
N THR A 207 -10.21 1.00 0.12
CA THR A 207 -10.01 2.10 1.06
C THR A 207 -10.29 3.45 0.41
N HIS A 208 -9.69 3.72 -0.75
CA HIS A 208 -9.87 5.00 -1.45
C HIS A 208 -11.34 5.26 -1.83
N GLU A 209 -12.00 4.23 -2.35
CA GLU A 209 -13.39 4.34 -2.81
C GLU A 209 -14.41 4.21 -1.66
N SER A 210 -13.94 3.95 -0.43
CA SER A 210 -14.79 3.62 0.72
C SER A 210 -15.81 2.51 0.40
N ASP A 211 -15.41 1.55 -0.45
CA ASP A 211 -16.26 0.47 -0.94
C ASP A 211 -15.55 -0.88 -0.76
N PRO A 212 -15.85 -1.62 0.33
CA PRO A 212 -15.27 -2.93 0.59
C PRO A 212 -15.78 -4.02 -0.36
N ASN A 213 -16.71 -3.71 -1.26
CA ASN A 213 -17.23 -4.60 -2.29
C ASN A 213 -16.76 -4.22 -3.69
N ILE A 214 -15.79 -3.31 -3.80
CA ILE A 214 -15.24 -2.87 -5.08
C ILE A 214 -14.76 -4.08 -5.88
N ASP A 215 -15.13 -4.11 -7.16
CA ASP A 215 -14.80 -5.20 -8.05
C ASP A 215 -13.55 -4.94 -8.88
N PHE A 216 -12.90 -6.03 -9.30
CA PHE A 216 -11.69 -5.94 -10.10
C PHE A 216 -11.90 -5.34 -11.49
N THR A 217 -13.14 -5.19 -11.95
CA THR A 217 -13.44 -4.51 -13.21
C THR A 217 -13.36 -3.00 -13.01
N LYS A 218 -13.95 -2.45 -11.94
CA LYS A 218 -13.85 -1.06 -11.55
C LYS A 218 -12.40 -0.68 -11.28
N ILE A 219 -11.66 -1.49 -10.51
CA ILE A 219 -10.23 -1.27 -10.26
C ILE A 219 -9.43 -1.23 -11.56
N SER A 220 -9.67 -2.16 -12.48
CA SER A 220 -8.97 -2.19 -13.76
C SER A 220 -9.31 -1.00 -14.68
N LYS A 221 -10.53 -0.45 -14.56
CA LYS A 221 -10.94 0.77 -15.27
C LYS A 221 -10.27 2.01 -14.69
N LEU A 222 -10.23 2.14 -13.36
CA LEU A 222 -9.52 3.21 -12.67
C LEU A 222 -8.04 3.24 -13.05
N ALA A 223 -7.41 2.07 -13.12
CA ALA A 223 -6.01 1.94 -13.55
C ALA A 223 -5.83 1.90 -15.08
N GLU A 224 -6.89 2.01 -15.89
CA GLU A 224 -6.83 1.91 -17.36
C GLU A 224 -6.02 0.70 -17.89
N THR A 225 -6.14 -0.46 -17.23
CA THR A 225 -5.32 -1.63 -17.53
C THR A 225 -6.08 -2.95 -17.37
N SER A 226 -5.39 -4.08 -17.58
CA SER A 226 -6.00 -5.40 -17.42
C SER A 226 -6.24 -5.76 -15.95
N SER A 227 -7.35 -6.45 -15.68
CA SER A 227 -7.75 -6.91 -14.34
C SER A 227 -6.71 -7.82 -13.67
N LEU A 228 -6.37 -7.52 -12.41
CA LEU A 228 -5.51 -8.38 -11.56
C LEU A 228 -6.07 -9.79 -11.39
N GLN A 229 -7.38 -9.89 -11.14
CA GLN A 229 -8.07 -11.18 -11.00
C GLN A 229 -7.93 -12.03 -12.26
N TRP A 230 -8.07 -11.41 -13.44
CA TRP A 230 -7.89 -12.11 -14.71
C TRP A 230 -6.47 -12.66 -14.86
N LYS A 231 -5.46 -11.91 -14.41
CA LYS A 231 -4.05 -12.33 -14.46
C LYS A 231 -3.77 -13.56 -13.59
N LEU A 232 -4.35 -13.61 -12.39
CA LEU A 232 -4.31 -14.81 -11.53
C LEU A 232 -4.95 -16.02 -12.21
N PHE A 233 -6.15 -15.83 -12.78
CA PHE A 233 -6.92 -16.90 -13.42
C PHE A 233 -6.26 -17.46 -14.67
N MET A 234 -5.62 -16.61 -15.48
CA MET A 234 -4.95 -17.00 -16.72
C MET A 234 -3.52 -17.51 -16.50
N GLY A 235 -2.98 -17.39 -15.29
CA GLY A 235 -1.60 -17.78 -15.02
C GLY A 235 -0.56 -16.86 -15.65
N SER A 236 -0.97 -15.67 -16.05
CA SER A 236 -0.10 -14.68 -16.64
C SER A 236 0.43 -13.76 -15.55
N GLY A 237 1.75 -13.60 -15.50
CA GLY A 237 2.37 -12.57 -14.66
C GLY A 237 1.90 -11.17 -15.02
N MET A 238 2.15 -10.24 -14.12
CA MET A 238 1.95 -8.81 -14.39
C MET A 238 3.11 -8.31 -15.25
N GLY A 239 2.80 -7.57 -16.32
CA GLY A 239 3.81 -6.91 -17.15
C GLY A 239 3.97 -5.45 -16.72
N TYR A 240 5.03 -4.80 -17.22
CA TYR A 240 5.34 -3.40 -16.88
C TYR A 240 4.15 -2.46 -17.01
N ARG A 241 3.38 -2.54 -18.12
CA ARG A 241 2.26 -1.62 -18.38
C ARG A 241 1.22 -1.67 -17.27
N SER A 242 0.84 -2.88 -16.86
CA SER A 242 -0.16 -3.06 -15.81
C SER A 242 0.39 -2.70 -14.45
N LEU A 243 1.64 -3.05 -14.14
CA LEU A 243 2.24 -2.66 -12.86
C LEU A 243 2.39 -1.16 -12.74
N GLY A 244 2.95 -0.48 -13.76
CA GLY A 244 3.09 0.97 -13.78
C GLY A 244 1.75 1.70 -13.70
N ALA A 245 0.70 1.16 -14.34
CA ALA A 245 -0.63 1.73 -14.27
C ALA A 245 -1.27 1.59 -12.87
N TYR A 246 -1.15 0.43 -12.22
CA TYR A 246 -1.59 0.28 -10.83
C TYR A 246 -0.74 1.12 -9.87
N LEU A 247 0.57 1.22 -10.11
CA LEU A 247 1.46 2.06 -9.30
C LEU A 247 1.03 3.53 -9.38
N LYS A 248 0.78 4.05 -10.59
CA LYS A 248 0.25 5.39 -10.82
C LYS A 248 -1.04 5.62 -10.02
N LEU A 249 -2.00 4.70 -10.14
CA LEU A 249 -3.28 4.78 -9.43
C LEU A 249 -3.10 4.79 -7.90
N ILE A 250 -2.29 3.90 -7.34
CA ILE A 250 -2.09 3.84 -5.88
C ILE A 250 -1.34 5.07 -5.38
N HIS A 251 -0.37 5.57 -6.15
CA HIS A 251 0.18 6.87 -5.89
C HIS A 251 -0.97 7.87 -5.84
N GLU A 252 -1.78 8.06 -6.89
CA GLU A 252 -2.95 8.97 -6.98
C GLU A 252 -3.79 8.99 -5.69
N PHE A 253 -4.12 7.82 -5.15
CA PHE A 253 -4.84 7.71 -3.88
C PHE A 253 -4.06 8.30 -2.69
N LYS A 254 -2.76 8.02 -2.60
CA LYS A 254 -1.86 8.48 -1.52
C LYS A 254 -1.78 10.00 -1.35
N GLN A 255 -1.82 10.83 -2.40
CA GLN A 255 -1.77 12.30 -2.22
C GLN A 255 -3.10 12.86 -1.73
N THR A 256 -4.21 12.22 -2.05
CA THR A 256 -5.52 12.64 -1.57
C THR A 256 -5.79 12.17 -0.14
N ALA A 257 -4.93 11.31 0.41
CA ALA A 257 -5.08 10.73 1.73
C ALA A 257 -4.73 11.74 2.84
N THR A 258 -5.59 11.84 3.84
CA THR A 258 -5.36 12.74 4.99
C THR A 258 -5.08 12.00 6.29
N ASP A 259 -5.45 10.72 6.38
CA ASP A 259 -5.28 9.90 7.57
C ASP A 259 -4.10 8.91 7.45
N ALA A 260 -3.48 8.63 8.59
CA ALA A 260 -2.28 7.80 8.67
C ALA A 260 -2.54 6.33 8.29
N GLU A 261 -3.74 5.82 8.53
CA GLU A 261 -4.11 4.43 8.21
C GLU A 261 -4.17 4.22 6.69
N SER A 262 -4.87 5.10 5.98
CA SER A 262 -4.94 5.07 4.52
C SER A 262 -3.55 5.25 3.90
N LEU A 263 -2.75 6.19 4.40
CA LEU A 263 -1.36 6.40 3.95
C LEU A 263 -0.51 5.12 4.09
N ALA A 264 -0.66 4.38 5.19
CA ALA A 264 0.04 3.12 5.41
C ALA A 264 -0.42 2.03 4.42
N ILE A 265 -1.73 1.92 4.16
CA ILE A 265 -2.28 0.98 3.17
C ILE A 265 -1.74 1.29 1.77
N TYR A 266 -1.73 2.56 1.36
CA TYR A 266 -1.21 2.96 0.06
C TYR A 266 0.30 2.72 -0.07
N GLN A 267 1.07 3.01 0.97
CA GLN A 267 2.50 2.72 0.99
C GLN A 267 2.75 1.21 0.87
N GLN A 268 2.03 0.38 1.63
CA GLN A 268 2.15 -1.07 1.55
C GLN A 268 1.85 -1.61 0.14
N ALA A 269 0.86 -1.03 -0.54
CA ALA A 269 0.54 -1.39 -1.92
C ALA A 269 1.66 -0.99 -2.90
N ILE A 270 2.25 0.21 -2.75
CA ILE A 270 3.43 0.65 -3.52
C ILE A 270 4.59 -0.32 -3.29
N ASP A 271 4.94 -0.61 -2.04
CA ASP A 271 6.04 -1.52 -1.67
C ASP A 271 5.84 -2.92 -2.26
N THR A 272 4.59 -3.39 -2.28
CA THR A 272 4.23 -4.69 -2.85
C THR A 272 4.36 -4.70 -4.37
N ILE A 273 3.97 -3.62 -5.06
CA ILE A 273 4.17 -3.46 -6.51
C ILE A 273 5.66 -3.46 -6.84
N THR A 274 6.45 -2.66 -6.13
CA THR A 274 7.91 -2.55 -6.33
C THR A 274 8.61 -3.87 -6.03
N THR A 275 8.23 -4.54 -4.94
CA THR A 275 8.75 -5.88 -4.60
C THR A 275 8.42 -6.91 -5.68
N TYR A 276 7.18 -6.93 -6.17
CA TYR A 276 6.79 -7.83 -7.26
C TYR A 276 7.61 -7.56 -8.53
N ALA A 277 7.79 -6.30 -8.88
CA ALA A 277 8.55 -5.88 -10.06
C ALA A 277 10.01 -6.33 -9.97
N ARG A 278 10.69 -6.01 -8.86
CA ARG A 278 12.08 -6.41 -8.58
C ARG A 278 12.26 -7.93 -8.64
N GLU A 279 11.41 -8.68 -7.93
CA GLU A 279 11.48 -10.15 -7.87
C GLU A 279 11.21 -10.83 -9.21
N ASN A 280 10.53 -10.14 -10.13
CA ASN A 280 10.26 -10.62 -11.47
C ASN A 280 11.09 -9.95 -12.57
N LYS A 281 12.04 -9.06 -12.20
CA LYS A 281 12.88 -8.28 -13.13
C LYS A 281 12.04 -7.51 -14.15
N ILE A 282 10.99 -6.85 -13.69
CA ILE A 282 10.10 -6.04 -14.51
C ILE A 282 10.45 -4.57 -14.32
N GLN A 283 10.76 -3.88 -15.41
CA GLN A 283 10.97 -2.44 -15.43
C GLN A 283 9.61 -1.74 -15.32
N LEU A 284 9.37 -0.94 -14.30
CA LEU A 284 8.06 -0.33 -14.06
C LEU A 284 7.75 0.80 -15.04
N PHE A 285 8.77 1.40 -15.65
CA PHE A 285 8.65 2.60 -16.48
C PHE A 285 9.05 2.39 -17.95
N PHE A 286 8.62 1.29 -18.58
CA PHE A 286 8.89 1.05 -19.99
C PHE A 286 7.99 1.94 -20.87
N ARG A 287 8.61 2.91 -21.55
CA ARG A 287 8.02 3.66 -22.66
C ARG A 287 8.41 2.96 -23.97
N SER A 288 7.58 3.07 -25.01
CA SER A 288 7.81 2.39 -26.29
C SER A 288 9.24 2.66 -26.81
N PRO A 289 9.99 1.65 -27.29
CA PRO A 289 11.33 1.85 -27.87
C PRO A 289 11.36 2.75 -29.12
N THR A 290 10.20 3.17 -29.62
CA THR A 290 10.06 4.14 -30.71
C THR A 290 10.03 5.61 -30.26
N ALA A 291 10.03 5.89 -28.96
CA ALA A 291 9.95 7.24 -28.43
C ALA A 291 11.35 7.88 -28.31
N PHE A 292 11.70 8.68 -29.32
CA PHE A 292 12.54 9.89 -29.21
C PHE A 292 14.08 9.79 -29.03
N TYR A 293 14.74 8.66 -29.32
CA TYR A 293 16.19 8.75 -29.55
C TYR A 293 16.49 9.29 -30.94
N ASP A 294 16.74 10.58 -31.01
CA ASP A 294 17.60 11.11 -32.05
C ASP A 294 18.98 11.37 -31.45
N ARG A 295 19.96 10.58 -31.88
CA ARG A 295 21.38 10.75 -31.51
C ARG A 295 21.86 12.18 -31.77
N THR A 296 21.29 12.83 -32.78
CA THR A 296 21.54 14.23 -33.13
C THR A 296 21.13 15.11 -31.94
N HIS A 297 19.89 15.02 -31.49
CA HIS A 297 19.37 15.80 -30.36
C HIS A 297 20.05 15.48 -29.02
N TRP A 298 20.44 14.22 -28.76
CA TRP A 298 21.20 13.89 -27.55
C TRP A 298 22.52 14.66 -27.46
N LEU A 299 23.20 14.85 -28.58
CA LEU A 299 24.51 15.50 -28.65
C LEU A 299 24.44 17.03 -28.78
N GLU A 300 23.26 17.59 -29.03
CA GLU A 300 23.04 19.03 -29.06
C GLU A 300 23.37 19.68 -27.71
N GLU A 301 24.07 20.82 -27.76
CA GLU A 301 24.46 21.56 -26.55
C GLU A 301 23.24 22.06 -25.77
N GLN A 302 22.13 22.37 -26.43
CA GLN A 302 20.87 22.77 -25.79
C GLN A 302 20.28 21.65 -24.92
N THR A 303 20.24 20.42 -25.45
CA THR A 303 19.81 19.24 -24.68
C THR A 303 20.76 18.94 -23.52
N LYS A 304 22.08 19.11 -23.73
CA LYS A 304 23.06 18.95 -22.64
C LYS A 304 22.84 19.98 -21.54
N GLN A 305 22.71 21.25 -21.90
CA GLN A 305 22.39 22.33 -20.96
C GLN A 305 21.14 21.98 -20.17
N PHE A 306 20.03 21.66 -20.84
CA PHE A 306 18.76 21.34 -20.17
C PHE A 306 18.92 20.22 -19.16
N HIS A 307 19.55 19.10 -19.57
CA HIS A 307 19.80 17.98 -18.66
C HIS A 307 20.70 18.39 -17.50
N ILE A 308 21.81 19.07 -17.75
CA ILE A 308 22.78 19.44 -16.72
C ILE A 308 22.13 20.37 -15.69
N THR A 309 21.52 21.46 -16.13
CA THR A 309 20.88 22.43 -15.24
C THR A 309 19.77 21.79 -14.41
N ARG A 310 18.90 20.98 -15.03
CA ARG A 310 17.79 20.33 -14.31
C ARG A 310 18.24 19.23 -13.37
N LEU A 311 19.23 18.42 -13.74
CA LEU A 311 19.74 17.36 -12.90
C LEU A 311 20.58 17.89 -11.74
N LEU A 312 21.35 18.97 -11.94
CA LEU A 312 22.02 19.70 -10.87
C LEU A 312 21.00 20.27 -9.89
N ALA A 313 19.90 20.85 -10.37
CA ALA A 313 18.84 21.36 -9.50
C ALA A 313 18.15 20.24 -8.69
N ARG A 314 17.68 19.19 -9.39
CA ARG A 314 16.90 18.10 -8.79
C ARG A 314 17.63 17.43 -7.63
N ASN A 315 18.93 17.23 -7.78
CA ASN A 315 19.75 16.50 -6.82
C ASN A 315 20.71 17.43 -6.05
N LEU A 316 20.52 18.75 -6.13
CA LEU A 316 21.41 19.76 -5.54
C LEU A 316 22.90 19.59 -5.91
N GLY A 317 23.16 19.05 -7.10
CA GLY A 317 24.49 18.77 -7.61
C GLY A 317 25.16 17.55 -6.98
N PHE A 318 24.43 16.71 -6.27
CA PHE A 318 24.95 15.43 -5.78
C PHE A 318 24.86 14.34 -6.84
N ASP A 319 25.91 13.54 -6.93
CA ASP A 319 25.83 12.20 -7.48
C ASP A 319 25.01 11.34 -6.52
N ILE A 320 23.86 10.86 -6.97
CA ILE A 320 22.89 10.22 -6.08
C ILE A 320 23.37 8.88 -5.54
N LEU A 321 24.22 8.18 -6.29
CA LEU A 321 24.65 6.84 -5.93
C LEU A 321 25.70 6.91 -4.83
N THR A 322 26.63 7.86 -4.93
CA THR A 322 27.72 8.03 -3.96
C THR A 322 27.43 9.06 -2.88
N PHE A 323 26.34 9.83 -3.01
CA PHE A 323 25.98 10.98 -2.18
C PHE A 323 27.10 12.01 -2.04
N LYS A 324 27.90 12.17 -3.10
CA LYS A 324 28.99 13.14 -3.17
C LYS A 324 28.60 14.30 -4.07
N VAL A 325 29.04 15.49 -3.70
CA VAL A 325 28.94 16.67 -4.56
C VAL A 325 29.70 16.41 -5.86
N LEU A 326 29.04 16.64 -6.99
CA LEU A 326 29.66 16.66 -8.32
C LEU A 326 30.64 17.84 -8.38
N ASP A 327 31.87 17.55 -8.79
CA ASP A 327 32.92 18.55 -8.99
C ASP A 327 32.61 19.36 -10.26
N ASP A 328 32.46 20.67 -10.16
CA ASP A 328 32.14 21.53 -11.30
C ASP A 328 33.19 21.46 -12.44
N SER A 329 34.43 21.06 -12.13
CA SER A 329 35.46 20.85 -13.15
C SER A 329 35.14 19.73 -14.14
N ILE A 330 34.12 18.90 -13.89
CA ILE A 330 33.65 17.90 -14.86
C ILE A 330 33.02 18.53 -16.12
N PHE A 331 32.63 19.81 -16.04
CA PHE A 331 32.02 20.57 -17.14
C PHE A 331 33.02 21.33 -18.01
N ILE A 332 34.33 21.30 -17.69
CA ILE A 332 35.39 21.95 -18.48
C ILE A 332 35.60 21.20 -19.81
N TYR A 333 35.66 21.93 -20.92
CA TYR A 333 35.93 21.39 -22.26
C TYR A 333 37.39 20.90 -22.41
N GLY A 334 37.60 19.71 -22.98
CA GLY A 334 38.90 19.31 -23.55
C GLY A 334 39.94 18.63 -22.64
N ARG A 335 39.56 18.08 -21.47
CA ARG A 335 40.48 17.24 -20.66
C ARG A 335 40.65 15.79 -21.17
N ASP A 336 39.78 15.31 -22.06
CA ASP A 336 39.94 14.05 -22.78
C ASP A 336 39.49 14.17 -24.26
N LYS A 337 39.73 13.13 -25.06
CA LYS A 337 39.45 13.08 -26.52
C LYS A 337 37.98 13.37 -26.90
N TYR A 338 37.04 13.33 -25.95
CA TYR A 338 35.61 13.56 -26.18
C TYR A 338 35.06 14.78 -25.42
N GLY A 339 35.91 15.49 -24.67
CA GLY A 339 35.67 16.83 -24.17
C GLY A 339 34.63 16.97 -23.04
N ASN A 340 34.21 15.90 -22.37
CA ASN A 340 33.27 15.99 -21.24
C ASN A 340 33.57 14.92 -20.17
N ASN A 341 33.92 15.36 -18.96
CA ASN A 341 34.10 14.48 -17.79
C ASN A 341 32.80 14.23 -17.01
N PHE A 342 31.68 14.83 -17.43
CA PHE A 342 30.35 14.48 -16.96
C PHE A 342 29.71 13.42 -17.86
N ALA A 343 28.80 12.65 -17.29
CA ALA A 343 27.94 11.72 -18.02
C ALA A 343 26.48 11.90 -17.57
N ARG A 344 25.58 11.84 -18.56
CA ARG A 344 24.14 11.72 -18.34
C ARG A 344 23.83 10.23 -18.43
N HIS A 345 23.65 9.60 -17.27
CA HIS A 345 23.43 8.17 -17.17
C HIS A 345 21.94 7.85 -17.26
N HIS A 346 21.57 6.94 -18.15
CA HIS A 346 20.26 6.33 -18.18
C HIS A 346 20.24 5.15 -17.22
N PHE A 347 19.41 5.22 -16.18
CA PHE A 347 19.26 4.14 -15.21
C PHE A 347 18.10 3.19 -15.54
N ARG A 348 17.36 3.44 -16.63
CA ARG A 348 16.26 2.58 -17.07
C ARG A 348 16.78 1.48 -17.99
N ASP A 349 16.52 0.23 -17.61
CA ASP A 349 17.19 -0.97 -18.15
C ASP A 349 16.66 -1.47 -19.52
N SER A 350 15.73 -0.77 -20.19
CA SER A 350 15.27 -1.21 -21.53
C SER A 350 16.15 -0.68 -22.64
N ASP A 351 16.41 -1.52 -23.65
CA ASP A 351 17.07 -1.16 -24.91
C ASP A 351 16.42 0.05 -25.63
N GLY A 352 15.17 0.36 -25.29
CA GLY A 352 14.43 1.55 -25.73
C GLY A 352 14.61 2.79 -24.87
N ASN A 353 14.94 2.66 -23.58
CA ASN A 353 15.06 3.75 -22.62
C ASN A 353 16.50 4.25 -22.40
N ILE A 354 17.54 3.50 -22.80
CA ILE A 354 18.96 3.96 -22.94
C ILE A 354 19.15 5.11 -23.97
N ARG A 355 18.03 5.72 -24.33
CA ARG A 355 17.71 6.43 -25.55
C ARG A 355 16.74 7.59 -25.26
N SER A 356 16.34 7.75 -23.99
CA SER A 356 15.44 8.81 -23.53
C SER A 356 16.12 10.18 -23.45
N LEU A 357 15.37 11.24 -23.76
CA LEU A 357 15.75 12.63 -23.52
C LEU A 357 15.03 13.22 -22.29
N TYR A 358 14.31 12.41 -21.51
CA TYR A 358 13.60 12.90 -20.34
C TYR A 358 14.55 12.99 -19.15
N VAL A 359 14.54 14.13 -18.46
CA VAL A 359 15.34 14.37 -17.25
C VAL A 359 15.01 13.35 -16.15
N GLU A 360 13.75 12.91 -16.07
CA GLU A 360 13.30 11.89 -15.11
C GLU A 360 13.98 10.52 -15.30
N ASP A 361 14.50 10.23 -16.50
CA ASP A 361 15.16 8.96 -16.84
C ASP A 361 16.69 9.03 -16.68
N LEU A 362 17.17 10.20 -16.28
CA LEU A 362 18.58 10.54 -16.28
C LEU A 362 19.06 10.85 -14.87
N VAL A 363 20.32 10.54 -14.65
CA VAL A 363 21.08 11.03 -13.51
C VAL A 363 22.37 11.63 -14.04
N LEU A 364 22.81 12.71 -13.42
CA LEU A 364 24.06 13.37 -13.76
C LEU A 364 25.15 12.80 -12.86
N THR A 365 26.24 12.36 -13.46
CA THR A 365 27.36 11.73 -12.77
C THR A 365 28.68 12.17 -13.38
N ASP A 366 29.76 11.96 -12.64
CA ASP A 366 31.10 11.96 -13.21
C ASP A 366 31.31 10.73 -14.12
N SER A 367 31.96 10.91 -15.26
CA SER A 367 32.24 9.84 -16.23
C SER A 367 33.14 8.73 -15.64
N ARG A 368 33.99 9.07 -14.67
CA ARG A 368 34.89 8.15 -13.95
C ARG A 368 34.13 7.13 -13.11
N ILE A 369 32.95 7.50 -12.61
CA ILE A 369 32.10 6.64 -11.76
C ILE A 369 30.86 6.15 -12.51
N HIS A 370 30.62 6.59 -13.74
CA HIS A 370 29.48 6.19 -14.58
C HIS A 370 29.29 4.66 -14.69
N ASN A 371 30.39 3.90 -14.68
CA ASN A 371 30.30 2.44 -14.74
C ASN A 371 29.79 1.80 -13.43
N LEU A 372 29.83 2.50 -12.29
CA LEU A 372 29.28 1.99 -11.03
C LEU A 372 27.78 1.79 -11.12
N TYR A 373 27.08 2.67 -11.84
CA TYR A 373 25.64 2.59 -12.01
C TYR A 373 25.18 1.30 -12.72
N LYS A 374 26.05 0.66 -13.51
CA LYS A 374 25.75 -0.64 -14.15
C LYS A 374 25.56 -1.79 -13.17
N ASN A 375 25.92 -1.61 -11.90
CA ASN A 375 25.75 -2.61 -10.86
C ASN A 375 24.39 -2.54 -10.15
N TYR A 376 23.58 -1.54 -10.48
CA TYR A 376 22.28 -1.27 -9.86
C TYR A 376 21.21 -1.34 -10.94
N ASP A 377 20.06 -1.91 -10.60
CA ASP A 377 18.92 -1.94 -11.52
C ASP A 377 18.08 -0.66 -11.42
N GLU A 378 17.12 -0.51 -12.34
CA GLU A 378 16.20 0.63 -12.35
C GLU A 378 15.50 0.86 -11.00
N ALA A 379 15.09 -0.22 -10.31
CA ALA A 379 14.36 -0.12 -9.05
C ALA A 379 15.26 0.39 -7.93
N ASP A 380 16.51 -0.05 -7.88
CA ASP A 380 17.50 0.42 -6.92
C ASP A 380 17.74 1.94 -7.06
N ILE A 381 17.84 2.45 -8.29
CA ILE A 381 18.05 3.88 -8.54
C ILE A 381 16.80 4.70 -8.22
N VAL A 382 15.60 4.16 -8.47
CA VAL A 382 14.33 4.82 -8.11
C VAL A 382 14.20 5.00 -6.60
N ILE A 383 14.53 3.97 -5.79
CA ILE A 383 14.52 4.07 -4.32
C ILE A 383 15.39 5.24 -3.85
N ILE A 384 16.58 5.40 -4.45
CA ILE A 384 17.49 6.49 -4.12
C ILE A 384 16.87 7.86 -4.49
N LEU A 385 16.28 7.97 -5.68
CA LEU A 385 15.66 9.20 -6.15
C LEU A 385 14.45 9.62 -5.30
N GLU A 386 13.61 8.67 -4.89
CA GLU A 386 12.48 8.91 -3.97
C GLU A 386 12.97 9.40 -2.59
N GLY A 387 14.09 8.87 -2.12
CA GLY A 387 14.74 9.36 -0.91
C GLY A 387 15.22 10.80 -1.05
N PHE A 388 15.89 11.15 -2.15
CA PHE A 388 16.27 12.53 -2.46
C PHE A 388 15.06 13.47 -2.55
N GLU A 389 13.97 13.04 -3.21
CA GLU A 389 12.73 13.80 -3.31
C GLU A 389 12.10 14.04 -1.93
N THR A 390 12.09 13.02 -1.07
CA THR A 390 11.64 13.14 0.32
C THR A 390 12.49 14.14 1.09
N MET A 391 13.82 14.07 0.96
CA MET A 391 14.73 15.00 1.61
C MET A 391 14.57 16.44 1.12
N MET A 392 14.23 16.63 -0.16
CA MET A 392 13.95 17.93 -0.76
C MET A 392 12.60 18.50 -0.30
N SER A 393 11.56 17.67 -0.20
CA SER A 393 10.18 18.11 0.06
C SER A 393 9.83 18.22 1.55
N GLN A 394 10.56 17.53 2.43
CA GLN A 394 10.28 17.49 3.87
C GLN A 394 11.44 18.03 4.69
N ASP A 395 11.14 18.55 5.87
CA ASP A 395 12.13 18.97 6.85
C ASP A 395 12.58 17.80 7.71
N GLY A 396 13.88 17.76 7.99
CA GLY A 396 14.46 16.82 8.94
C GLY A 396 14.31 17.28 10.38
N THR A 397 14.82 16.47 11.31
CA THR A 397 14.74 16.77 12.75
C THR A 397 15.89 17.64 13.26
N GLY A 398 16.84 17.98 12.38
CA GLY A 398 17.99 18.82 12.67
C GLY A 398 17.67 20.31 12.74
N LYS A 399 18.73 21.10 12.93
CA LYS A 399 18.62 22.55 13.02
C LYS A 399 18.09 23.14 11.70
N ASP A 400 17.19 24.11 11.81
CA ASP A 400 16.58 24.84 10.68
C ASP A 400 15.90 23.90 9.66
N GLY A 401 15.36 22.75 10.13
CA GLY A 401 14.72 21.74 9.28
C GLY A 401 15.70 20.86 8.49
N GLY A 402 16.99 20.90 8.84
CA GLY A 402 18.02 20.07 8.21
C GLY A 402 17.87 18.58 8.54
N TRP A 403 18.23 17.72 7.59
CA TRP A 403 18.27 16.27 7.75
C TRP A 403 19.47 15.82 8.59
N THR A 404 19.23 14.95 9.57
CA THR A 404 20.28 14.28 10.36
C THR A 404 20.59 12.89 9.79
N GLN A 405 21.71 12.29 10.20
CA GLN A 405 22.05 10.92 9.77
C GLN A 405 20.98 9.91 10.21
N ASP A 406 20.39 10.11 11.40
CA ASP A 406 19.31 9.25 11.90
C ASP A 406 18.04 9.41 11.07
N ASP A 407 17.71 10.62 10.62
CA ASP A 407 16.58 10.84 9.69
C ASP A 407 16.78 10.06 8.38
N VAL A 408 17.98 10.14 7.79
CA VAL A 408 18.30 9.41 6.55
C VAL A 408 18.30 7.90 6.77
N LYS A 409 18.82 7.42 7.91
CA LYS A 409 18.77 5.99 8.26
C LYS A 409 17.33 5.50 8.39
N ASN A 410 16.47 6.28 9.03
CA ASN A 410 15.05 5.97 9.19
C ASN A 410 14.30 6.01 7.85
N LEU A 411 14.62 6.98 7.00
CA LEU A 411 14.08 7.10 5.64
C LEU A 411 14.34 5.84 4.83
N PHE A 412 15.56 5.29 4.93
CA PHE A 412 15.96 4.07 4.22
C PHE A 412 15.89 2.80 5.06
N LYS A 413 15.06 2.74 6.11
CA LYS A 413 14.97 1.55 6.99
C LYS A 413 14.62 0.24 6.24
N ASP A 414 13.83 0.34 5.17
CA ASP A 414 13.41 -0.80 4.35
C ASP A 414 14.36 -1.04 3.16
N SER A 415 15.38 -0.20 3.02
CA SER A 415 16.42 -0.24 1.99
C SER A 415 17.77 0.16 2.59
N GLU A 416 18.13 -0.45 3.72
CA GLU A 416 19.32 -0.06 4.51
C GLU A 416 20.61 -0.07 3.70
N TRP A 417 20.66 -0.85 2.61
CA TRP A 417 21.79 -0.87 1.68
C TRP A 417 22.10 0.52 1.11
N VAL A 418 21.11 1.40 0.91
CA VAL A 418 21.31 2.79 0.45
C VAL A 418 22.03 3.60 1.51
N TYR A 419 21.54 3.54 2.75
CA TYR A 419 22.19 4.21 3.87
C TYR A 419 23.61 3.70 4.07
N ASN A 420 23.83 2.38 4.01
CA ASN A 420 25.15 1.78 4.13
C ASN A 420 26.08 2.25 2.99
N LEU A 421 25.59 2.27 1.74
CA LEU A 421 26.34 2.75 0.59
C LEU A 421 26.84 4.20 0.76
N TRP A 422 26.02 5.06 1.36
CA TRP A 422 26.40 6.45 1.62
C TRP A 422 27.25 6.62 2.87
N SER A 423 27.05 5.78 3.88
CA SER A 423 27.66 5.88 5.21
C SER A 423 28.90 4.99 5.41
N ASP A 424 29.41 4.36 4.35
CA ASP A 424 30.68 3.61 4.32
C ASP A 424 31.83 4.35 5.05
N ASP A 425 31.84 5.69 5.01
CA ASP A 425 32.61 6.54 5.93
C ASP A 425 31.67 7.53 6.62
N ILE A 426 31.23 7.20 7.82
CA ILE A 426 30.23 7.95 8.58
C ILE A 426 30.61 9.43 8.80
N LYS A 427 31.91 9.74 8.92
CA LYS A 427 32.36 11.12 9.09
C LYS A 427 32.23 11.90 7.79
N LYS A 428 32.58 11.29 6.66
CA LYS A 428 32.39 11.90 5.34
C LYS A 428 30.92 12.05 4.99
N PHE A 429 30.09 11.07 5.33
CA PHE A 429 28.64 11.15 5.11
C PHE A 429 28.02 12.35 5.84
N GLY A 430 28.40 12.58 7.10
CA GLY A 430 27.97 13.78 7.84
C GLY A 430 28.33 15.08 7.14
N ILE A 431 29.56 15.20 6.63
CA ILE A 431 30.00 16.39 5.86
C ILE A 431 29.16 16.59 4.60
N PHE A 432 28.87 15.51 3.86
CA PHE A 432 28.04 15.60 2.65
C PHE A 432 26.57 15.93 2.96
N LEU A 433 26.04 15.42 4.07
CA LEU A 433 24.68 15.73 4.52
C LEU A 433 24.55 17.19 4.98
N ASP A 434 25.54 17.73 5.69
CA ASP A 434 25.60 19.15 6.05
C ASP A 434 25.62 20.04 4.79
N GLU A 435 26.40 19.65 3.78
CA GLU A 435 26.45 20.35 2.50
C GLU A 435 25.13 20.23 1.72
N PHE A 436 24.45 19.09 1.78
CA PHE A 436 23.11 18.90 1.21
C PHE A 436 22.10 19.86 1.85
N ASN A 437 22.05 19.91 3.18
CA ASN A 437 21.15 20.78 3.93
C ASN A 437 21.39 22.26 3.60
N LYS A 438 22.66 22.68 3.54
CA LYS A 438 23.04 24.04 3.15
C LYS A 438 22.59 24.36 1.73
N ARG A 439 22.87 23.48 0.76
CA ARG A 439 22.47 23.64 -0.64
C ARG A 439 20.96 23.66 -0.82
N LYS A 440 20.21 22.88 -0.04
CA LYS A 440 18.74 22.89 -0.02
C LYS A 440 18.24 24.26 0.42
N GLY A 441 18.75 24.79 1.52
CA GLY A 441 18.38 26.12 2.01
C GLY A 441 18.73 27.23 1.03
N ASP A 442 19.92 27.17 0.41
CA ASP A 442 20.33 28.12 -0.62
C ASP A 442 19.44 28.04 -1.86
N TYR A 443 19.12 26.83 -2.36
CA TYR A 443 18.24 26.65 -3.51
C TYR A 443 16.82 27.17 -3.25
N ILE A 444 16.24 26.87 -2.07
CA ILE A 444 14.90 27.35 -1.69
C ILE A 444 14.87 28.88 -1.58
N SER A 445 15.91 29.48 -1.02
CA SER A 445 15.95 30.94 -0.77
C SER A 445 16.31 31.78 -2.00
N GLN A 446 17.18 31.28 -2.87
CA GLN A 446 17.76 32.05 -3.98
C GLN A 446 17.26 31.61 -5.36
N GLY A 447 16.69 30.40 -5.47
CA GLY A 447 16.23 29.83 -6.73
C GLY A 447 17.34 29.24 -7.60
N LEU A 448 16.95 28.71 -8.75
CA LEU A 448 17.82 27.91 -9.63
C LEU A 448 19.04 28.67 -10.18
N ASP A 449 18.82 29.87 -10.70
CA ASP A 449 19.85 30.68 -11.37
C ASP A 449 21.02 30.96 -10.40
N ALA A 450 20.70 31.57 -9.26
CA ALA A 450 21.66 31.87 -8.20
C ALA A 450 22.29 30.61 -7.59
N PHE A 451 21.55 29.48 -7.51
CA PHE A 451 22.11 28.22 -7.05
C PHE A 451 23.21 27.70 -7.99
N ILE A 452 22.96 27.70 -9.31
CA ILE A 452 23.95 27.20 -10.28
C ILE A 452 25.14 28.16 -10.35
N ASP A 453 24.94 29.47 -10.39
CA ASP A 453 26.02 30.47 -10.38
C ASP A 453 26.93 30.30 -9.15
N LYS A 454 26.34 30.08 -7.97
CA LYS A 454 27.07 29.95 -6.71
C LYS A 454 27.89 28.66 -6.59
N TYR A 455 27.35 27.54 -7.08
CA TYR A 455 27.91 26.21 -6.81
C TYR A 455 28.57 25.54 -8.01
N TYR A 456 28.30 26.04 -9.21
CA TYR A 456 28.70 25.45 -10.48
C TYR A 456 29.00 26.55 -11.50
N ASP A 457 29.99 27.40 -11.23
CA ASP A 457 30.32 28.58 -12.04
C ASP A 457 30.72 28.21 -13.48
N VAL A 458 31.46 27.11 -13.67
CA VAL A 458 31.79 26.58 -15.00
C VAL A 458 30.54 26.09 -15.72
N ALA A 459 29.67 25.33 -15.05
CA ALA A 459 28.42 24.91 -15.66
C ALA A 459 27.51 26.12 -15.94
N TYR A 460 27.54 27.13 -15.07
CA TYR A 460 26.81 28.37 -15.22
C TYR A 460 27.26 29.12 -16.47
N GLU A 461 28.55 29.44 -16.61
CA GLU A 461 29.07 30.14 -17.77
C GLU A 461 28.80 29.37 -19.07
N ARG A 462 29.03 28.06 -19.06
CA ARG A 462 28.94 27.23 -20.27
C ARG A 462 27.52 26.93 -20.69
N PHE A 463 26.66 26.57 -19.75
CA PHE A 463 25.32 26.07 -20.06
C PHE A 463 24.27 27.12 -19.76
N PHE A 464 24.40 27.88 -18.66
CA PHE A 464 23.39 28.87 -18.28
C PHE A 464 23.59 30.20 -19.00
N ASN A 465 24.76 30.82 -18.97
CA ASN A 465 25.00 32.15 -19.54
C ASN A 465 25.03 32.14 -21.08
N GLN A 466 25.65 31.12 -21.68
CA GLN A 466 25.80 31.03 -23.15
C GLN A 466 24.46 30.86 -23.91
N TYR A 467 23.43 30.32 -23.27
CA TYR A 467 22.16 29.96 -23.91
C TYR A 467 20.92 30.38 -23.08
N GLY A 468 21.10 31.02 -21.94
CA GLY A 468 20.12 31.14 -20.84
C GLY A 468 18.89 31.96 -21.12
N GLU A 469 18.99 33.05 -21.88
CA GLU A 469 17.81 33.84 -22.26
C GLU A 469 17.12 33.27 -23.53
N GLY A 470 17.88 32.60 -24.41
CA GLY A 470 17.38 32.06 -25.68
C GLY A 470 16.67 30.71 -25.57
N VAL A 471 17.03 29.87 -24.59
CA VAL A 471 16.44 28.53 -24.43
C VAL A 471 15.05 28.57 -23.83
N TYR A 472 14.69 29.62 -23.07
CA TYR A 472 13.29 29.91 -22.75
C TYR A 472 12.42 30.09 -24.01
N SER A 473 12.99 30.56 -25.12
CA SER A 473 12.27 30.82 -26.38
C SER A 473 12.32 29.67 -27.40
N LEU A 474 13.33 28.80 -27.35
CA LEU A 474 13.46 27.63 -28.24
C LEU A 474 12.58 26.45 -27.81
N CYS A 475 12.21 26.38 -26.52
CA CYS A 475 11.26 25.41 -26.00
C CYS A 475 9.81 25.64 -26.48
N VAL A 476 9.53 26.72 -27.23
CA VAL A 476 8.21 27.04 -27.80
C VAL A 476 8.02 26.44 -29.22
N ARG A 477 9.05 25.85 -29.84
CA ARG A 477 8.97 25.43 -31.26
C ARG A 477 9.39 24.00 -31.57
N ILE A 478 9.21 23.07 -30.63
CA ILE A 478 9.15 21.64 -30.97
C ILE A 478 7.67 21.25 -31.00
N PRO A 479 7.08 20.95 -32.18
CA PRO A 479 5.70 20.48 -32.26
C PRO A 479 5.54 19.22 -31.40
N GLY A 480 4.75 19.31 -30.33
CA GLY A 480 4.48 18.20 -29.42
C GLY A 480 4.93 18.39 -27.96
N PHE A 481 5.52 19.52 -27.59
CA PHE A 481 5.75 19.87 -26.18
C PHE A 481 4.81 21.00 -25.75
N VAL A 482 3.89 20.70 -24.82
CA VAL A 482 3.05 21.69 -24.17
C VAL A 482 3.87 22.37 -23.07
N ASP A 483 3.71 23.69 -23.04
CA ASP A 483 4.12 24.71 -22.08
C ASP A 483 4.63 24.24 -20.70
N TYR A 484 5.89 24.59 -20.38
CA TYR A 484 6.55 24.27 -19.10
C TYR A 484 6.80 25.52 -18.23
N SER A 485 5.96 26.55 -18.36
CA SER A 485 5.98 27.75 -17.51
C SER A 485 5.49 27.53 -16.06
N GLY A 486 4.98 26.34 -15.69
CA GLY A 486 4.53 26.03 -14.33
C GLY A 486 5.63 25.64 -13.31
N TYR A 487 6.87 25.49 -13.75
CA TYR A 487 7.89 24.66 -13.06
C TYR A 487 8.76 25.34 -12.00
N LEU A 488 8.18 26.17 -11.12
CA LEU A 488 8.88 26.66 -9.91
C LEU A 488 8.26 26.22 -8.58
N TYR A 489 7.16 25.47 -8.57
CA TYR A 489 6.57 24.88 -7.35
C TYR A 489 5.72 23.63 -7.67
N ILE A 490 6.30 22.59 -8.26
CA ILE A 490 5.52 21.41 -8.69
C ILE A 490 6.06 20.11 -8.10
N ASN A 491 5.19 19.50 -7.29
CA ASN A 491 5.09 18.08 -6.99
C ASN A 491 4.88 17.33 -8.31
N TRP A 492 5.78 16.42 -8.67
CA TRP A 492 5.91 15.79 -10.00
C TRP A 492 4.65 15.07 -10.52
N ARG A 493 3.60 14.99 -9.71
CA ARG A 493 2.34 14.32 -10.01
C ARG A 493 1.27 15.19 -10.67
N ASP A 494 1.32 16.51 -10.51
CA ASP A 494 0.32 17.42 -11.10
C ASP A 494 0.49 17.56 -12.64
N MET A 495 1.55 16.97 -13.19
CA MET A 495 1.87 17.01 -14.62
C MET A 495 0.99 16.08 -15.49
N PHE A 496 0.07 15.32 -14.89
CA PHE A 496 -0.80 14.36 -15.59
C PHE A 496 -2.30 14.54 -15.32
N ASP A 497 -2.72 15.70 -14.82
CA ASP A 497 -4.14 16.03 -14.64
C ASP A 497 -4.73 16.63 -15.93
N GLU A 498 -5.58 15.84 -16.62
CA GLU A 498 -6.31 16.25 -17.81
C GLU A 498 -7.52 17.17 -17.50
N THR A 499 -7.83 17.45 -16.23
CA THR A 499 -8.96 18.30 -15.81
C THR A 499 -8.66 19.79 -15.79
N VAL A 500 -7.41 20.18 -16.06
CA VAL A 500 -7.01 21.59 -16.16
C VAL A 500 -7.48 22.16 -17.50
N ASP A 501 -8.40 23.13 -17.47
CA ASP A 501 -8.87 23.85 -18.67
C ASP A 501 -7.83 24.87 -19.15
N TYR A 502 -6.91 24.39 -19.98
CA TYR A 502 -5.89 25.18 -20.66
C TYR A 502 -6.48 26.16 -21.70
N GLY A 503 -7.77 26.07 -22.04
CA GLY A 503 -8.43 26.95 -23.01
C GLY A 503 -8.58 28.40 -22.53
N SER A 504 -8.56 28.61 -21.21
CA SER A 504 -8.62 29.93 -20.57
C SER A 504 -7.30 30.69 -20.55
N MET A 505 -6.19 30.05 -20.93
CA MET A 505 -4.83 30.62 -20.88
C MET A 505 -4.35 31.22 -22.22
N PHE A 506 -5.20 31.21 -23.26
CA PHE A 506 -4.91 31.88 -24.53
C PHE A 506 -5.69 33.19 -24.65
N PRO A 507 -5.09 34.30 -25.13
CA PRO A 507 -5.87 35.49 -25.45
C PRO A 507 -6.84 35.15 -26.59
N GLN A 508 -8.13 35.42 -26.40
CA GLN A 508 -9.08 35.35 -27.50
C GLN A 508 -8.74 36.43 -28.52
N SER A 509 -8.53 36.00 -29.77
CA SER A 509 -8.25 36.85 -30.93
C SER A 509 -9.38 37.83 -31.24
#